data_AF-A0A5C8NT22-F1
#
_entry.id   AF-A0A5C8NT22-F1
#
_cell.length_a   1.000
_cell.length_b   1.000
_cell.length_c   1.000
_cell.angle_alpha   90.00
_cell.angle_beta   90.00
_cell.angle_gamma   90.00
#
_symmetry.space_group_name_H-M   'P 1'
#
loop_
_entity.id
_entity.type
_entity.pdbx_description
1 polymer ?
#
loop_
_entity_poly.entity_id
_entity_poly.type
_entity_poly.pdbx_seq_one_letter_code
_entity_poly.pdbx_strand_id
1 'polypeptide(L)'
;MDPKPPPPTEAQRLVYARTPAGEAEVGARQLPLSASARRLLVLIDGRRAVALLSNFVRAGELDALAGELLSHGLIEAIGIADLPDEVGRMARLLAEQTALQAAKRRLQRLFEAELGAAGHVWDARVADSVNLEVLRRVLREGVDVVFYRSGEAAARRIVAAVRPVFDQIRSAR
;
A
#
# COMPACT_ATOMS: atom_id res chain seq x y z
N MET A 1 27.26 5.48 -20.15
CA MET A 1 27.00 4.33 -19.28
C MET A 1 27.15 4.83 -17.86
N ASP A 2 26.05 5.12 -17.18
CA ASP A 2 26.11 5.36 -15.74
C ASP A 2 26.61 4.07 -15.05
N PRO A 3 27.58 4.17 -14.13
CA PRO A 3 28.04 3.00 -13.40
C PRO A 3 26.86 2.40 -12.64
N LYS A 4 26.61 1.10 -12.88
CA LYS A 4 25.64 0.34 -12.08
C LYS A 4 26.01 0.52 -10.60
N PRO A 5 25.08 0.97 -9.74
CA PRO A 5 25.38 1.15 -8.33
C PRO A 5 25.90 -0.17 -7.74
N PRO A 6 26.85 -0.11 -6.79
CA PRO A 6 27.38 -1.30 -6.15
C PRO A 6 26.23 -2.12 -5.55
N PRO A 7 26.32 -3.47 -5.60
CA PRO A 7 25.29 -4.31 -5.02
C PRO A 7 25.11 -3.94 -3.54
N PRO A 8 23.86 -3.93 -3.03
CA PRO A 8 23.60 -3.60 -1.64
C PRO A 8 24.40 -4.52 -0.72
N THR A 9 24.96 -3.93 0.34
CA THR A 9 25.70 -4.68 1.37
C THR A 9 24.76 -5.61 2.14
N GLU A 10 25.31 -6.61 2.83
CA GLU A 10 24.52 -7.53 3.66
C GLU A 10 23.74 -6.78 4.76
N ALA A 11 24.35 -5.78 5.38
CA ALA A 11 23.71 -4.90 6.35
C ALA A 11 22.47 -4.18 5.78
N GLN A 12 22.52 -3.78 4.50
CA GLN A 12 21.37 -3.17 3.80
C GLN A 12 20.25 -4.17 3.49
N ARG A 13 20.55 -5.46 3.45
CA ARG A 13 19.58 -6.54 3.22
C ARG A 13 18.95 -7.06 4.50
N LEU A 14 19.46 -6.70 5.67
CA LEU A 14 18.88 -7.14 6.94
C LEU A 14 17.41 -6.72 7.04
N VAL A 15 16.59 -7.62 7.57
CA VAL A 15 15.19 -7.36 7.91
C VAL A 15 15.10 -7.27 9.42
N TYR A 16 14.65 -6.11 9.91
CA TYR A 16 14.33 -5.93 11.32
C TYR A 16 12.85 -6.22 11.58
N ALA A 17 12.56 -6.84 12.72
CA ALA A 17 11.22 -6.95 13.29
C ALA A 17 11.18 -6.28 14.66
N ARG A 18 9.98 -5.84 15.06
CA ARG A 18 9.72 -5.34 16.41
C ARG A 18 9.70 -6.52 17.39
N THR A 19 10.37 -6.35 18.52
CA THR A 19 10.25 -7.26 19.66
C THR A 19 8.95 -6.98 20.41
N PRO A 20 8.54 -7.85 21.37
CA PRO A 20 7.42 -7.53 22.26
C PRO A 20 7.59 -6.20 23.01
N ALA A 21 8.83 -5.84 23.37
CA ALA A 21 9.14 -4.55 23.97
C ALA A 21 8.96 -3.38 22.98
N GLY A 22 9.36 -3.58 21.71
CA GLY A 22 9.10 -2.64 20.62
C GLY A 22 7.61 -2.40 20.38
N GLU A 23 6.79 -3.45 20.37
CA GLU A 23 5.34 -3.33 20.24
C GLU A 23 4.72 -2.55 21.41
N ALA A 24 5.13 -2.84 22.65
CA ALA A 24 4.68 -2.11 23.83
C ALA A 24 5.08 -0.61 23.77
N GLU A 25 6.28 -0.31 23.30
CA GLU A 25 6.80 1.06 23.20
C GLU A 25 6.08 1.89 22.13
N VAL A 26 5.61 1.28 21.03
CA VAL A 26 4.80 1.98 20.02
C VAL A 26 3.50 2.54 20.63
N GLY A 27 2.86 1.77 21.50
CA GLY A 27 1.64 2.18 22.19
C GLY A 27 1.89 3.12 23.38
N ALA A 28 2.77 2.71 24.30
CA ALA A 28 2.92 3.35 25.60
C ALA A 28 3.92 4.52 25.64
N ARG A 29 4.87 4.56 24.69
CA ARG A 29 5.86 5.65 24.52
C ARG A 29 6.63 6.00 25.80
N GLN A 30 7.15 4.99 26.50
CA GLN A 30 7.75 5.15 27.82
C GLN A 30 9.23 5.49 27.75
N LEU A 31 9.93 5.07 26.69
CA LEU A 31 11.36 5.31 26.53
C LEU A 31 11.65 6.70 25.94
N PRO A 32 12.79 7.32 26.30
CA PRO A 32 13.21 8.62 25.79
C PRO A 32 13.79 8.52 24.36
N LEU A 33 13.05 7.89 23.45
CA LEU A 33 13.43 7.76 22.04
C LEU A 33 13.32 9.09 21.31
N SER A 34 14.25 9.33 20.40
CA SER A 34 14.14 10.44 19.45
C SER A 34 12.88 10.32 18.59
N ALA A 35 12.32 11.45 18.14
CA ALA A 35 11.14 11.44 17.26
C ALA A 35 11.40 10.70 15.94
N SER A 36 12.66 10.69 15.45
CA SER A 36 13.07 9.91 14.29
C SER A 36 13.14 8.41 14.59
N ALA A 37 13.72 8.01 15.73
CA ALA A 37 13.78 6.60 16.13
C ALA A 37 12.38 6.02 16.34
N ARG A 38 11.48 6.81 16.95
CA ARG A 38 10.08 6.41 17.12
C ARG A 38 9.35 6.23 15.79
N ARG A 39 9.58 7.13 14.82
CA ARG A 39 9.03 6.98 13.46
C ARG A 39 9.58 5.74 12.76
N LEU A 40 10.87 5.48 12.89
CA LEU A 40 11.51 4.28 12.34
C LEU A 40 10.93 3.01 12.98
N LEU A 41 10.76 2.97 14.30
CA LEU A 41 10.16 1.84 15.02
C LEU A 41 8.76 1.50 14.49
N VAL A 42 7.93 2.50 14.22
CA VAL A 42 6.59 2.32 13.65
C VAL A 42 6.64 1.73 12.23
N LEU A 43 7.69 2.01 11.45
CA LEU A 43 7.84 1.50 10.08
C LEU A 43 8.40 0.07 10.03
N ILE A 44 9.03 -0.41 11.10
CA ILE A 44 9.60 -1.75 11.18
C ILE A 44 8.49 -2.77 11.44
N ASP A 45 8.21 -3.59 10.42
CA ASP A 45 7.11 -4.55 10.39
C ASP A 45 7.57 -6.01 10.21
N GLY A 46 8.89 -6.26 10.20
CA GLY A 46 9.45 -7.59 9.93
C GLY A 46 9.36 -8.02 8.47
N ARG A 47 8.93 -7.13 7.56
CA ARG A 47 8.75 -7.47 6.13
C ARG A 47 9.76 -6.80 5.23
N ARG A 48 10.32 -5.67 5.67
CA ARG A 48 11.17 -4.82 4.84
C ARG A 48 12.64 -4.79 5.24
N ALA A 49 13.51 -4.74 4.25
CA ALA A 49 14.93 -4.60 4.45
C ALA A 49 15.34 -3.18 4.86
N VAL A 50 16.48 -3.08 5.55
CA VAL A 50 17.11 -1.83 5.98
C VAL A 50 17.29 -0.85 4.82
N ALA A 51 17.68 -1.32 3.63
CA ALA A 51 17.84 -0.45 2.46
C ALA A 51 16.56 0.33 2.13
N LEU A 52 15.38 -0.29 2.29
CA LEU A 52 14.10 0.37 1.99
C LEU A 52 13.66 1.32 3.09
N LEU A 53 14.05 1.05 4.35
CA LEU A 53 13.82 1.96 5.47
C LEU A 53 14.56 3.29 5.29
N SER A 54 15.70 3.28 4.58
CA SER A 54 16.47 4.49 4.28
C SER A 54 15.65 5.57 3.55
N ASN A 55 14.65 5.18 2.76
CA ASN A 55 13.77 6.12 2.04
C ASN A 55 12.84 6.93 2.96
N PHE A 56 12.67 6.51 4.21
CA PHE A 56 11.76 7.13 5.18
C PHE A 56 12.48 7.91 6.27
N VAL A 57 13.81 7.90 6.26
CA VAL A 57 14.66 8.62 7.21
C VAL A 57 15.59 9.57 6.45
N ARG A 58 16.23 10.49 7.15
CA ARG A 58 17.21 11.38 6.52
C ARG A 58 18.46 10.60 6.13
N ALA A 59 19.09 11.02 5.05
CA ALA A 59 20.33 10.41 4.57
C ALA A 59 21.40 10.41 5.68
N GLY A 60 21.98 9.24 5.95
CA GLY A 60 23.00 9.05 6.98
C GLY A 60 22.50 8.86 8.41
N GLU A 61 21.20 9.02 8.69
CA GLU A 61 20.67 8.83 10.06
C GLU A 61 20.25 7.37 10.35
N LEU A 62 20.04 6.55 9.31
CA LEU A 62 19.44 5.22 9.47
C LEU A 62 20.22 4.32 10.45
N ASP A 63 21.53 4.22 10.29
CA ASP A 63 22.36 3.32 11.09
C ASP A 63 22.37 3.74 12.57
N ALA A 64 22.40 5.05 12.84
CA ALA A 64 22.34 5.60 14.19
C ALA A 64 20.98 5.31 14.86
N LEU A 65 19.87 5.51 14.12
CA LEU A 65 18.53 5.23 14.61
C LEU A 65 18.29 3.73 14.83
N ALA A 66 18.75 2.89 13.91
CA ALA A 66 18.68 1.44 14.07
C ALA A 66 19.50 0.97 15.28
N GLY A 67 20.69 1.55 15.49
CA GLY A 67 21.52 1.32 16.66
C GLY A 67 20.84 1.71 17.98
N GLU A 68 20.14 2.85 18.01
CA GLU A 68 19.32 3.29 19.15
C GLU A 68 18.21 2.25 19.46
N LEU A 69 17.48 1.79 18.45
CA LEU A 69 16.40 0.81 18.65
C LEU A 69 16.91 -0.58 19.06
N LEU A 70 18.06 -1.01 18.53
CA LEU A 70 18.72 -2.27 18.88
C LEU A 70 19.25 -2.24 20.32
N SER A 71 19.86 -1.14 20.75
CA SER A 71 20.41 -1.02 22.11
C SER A 71 19.33 -1.03 23.18
N HIS A 72 18.14 -0.53 22.87
CA HIS A 72 16.95 -0.62 23.71
C HIS A 72 16.19 -1.96 23.58
N GLY A 73 16.66 -2.89 22.73
CA GLY A 73 16.02 -4.20 22.54
C GLY A 73 14.62 -4.11 21.92
N LEU A 74 14.31 -3.03 21.20
CA LEU A 74 13.00 -2.78 20.60
C LEU A 74 12.83 -3.44 19.24
N ILE A 75 13.95 -3.73 18.57
CA ILE A 75 13.98 -4.42 17.29
C ILE A 75 15.05 -5.51 17.31
N GLU A 76 14.90 -6.49 16.44
CA GLU A 76 15.86 -7.57 16.23
C GLU A 76 15.98 -7.94 14.75
N ALA A 77 17.14 -8.41 14.32
CA ALA A 77 17.36 -8.88 12.96
C ALA A 77 16.79 -10.30 12.81
N ILE A 78 15.84 -10.48 11.91
CA ILE A 78 15.14 -11.75 11.71
C ILE A 78 15.49 -12.45 10.39
N GLY A 79 16.29 -11.82 9.53
CA GLY A 79 16.72 -12.42 8.28
C GLY A 79 17.39 -11.45 7.32
N ILE A 80 17.68 -11.97 6.12
CA ILE A 80 18.30 -11.24 5.01
C ILE A 80 17.34 -11.31 3.82
N ALA A 81 16.94 -10.16 3.29
CA ALA A 81 16.07 -10.07 2.14
C ALA A 81 16.83 -10.10 0.81
N ASP A 82 16.17 -10.64 -0.21
CA ASP A 82 16.53 -10.42 -1.61
C ASP A 82 15.93 -9.09 -2.09
N LEU A 83 16.72 -8.02 -2.02
CA LEU A 83 16.29 -6.65 -2.29
C LEU A 83 15.62 -6.44 -3.67
N PRO A 84 16.14 -6.98 -4.79
CA PRO A 84 15.45 -6.95 -6.07
C PRO A 84 13.99 -7.45 -6.03
N ASP A 85 13.72 -8.56 -5.36
CA ASP A 85 12.35 -9.08 -5.24
C ASP A 85 11.49 -8.19 -4.33
N GLU A 86 12.05 -7.71 -3.23
CA GLU A 86 11.33 -6.84 -2.29
C GLU A 86 10.93 -5.49 -2.91
N VAL A 87 11.85 -4.85 -3.63
CA VAL A 87 11.56 -3.63 -4.41
C VAL A 87 10.45 -3.89 -5.42
N GLY A 88 10.52 -5.03 -6.14
CA GLY A 88 9.49 -5.46 -7.07
C GLY A 88 8.13 -5.67 -6.40
N ARG A 89 8.09 -6.35 -5.25
CA ARG A 89 6.86 -6.55 -4.45
C ARG A 89 6.27 -5.22 -3.99
N MET A 90 7.09 -4.31 -3.47
CA MET A 90 6.62 -3.00 -3.00
C MET A 90 6.06 -2.15 -4.15
N ALA A 91 6.75 -2.14 -5.30
CA ALA A 91 6.29 -1.43 -6.49
C ALA A 91 4.93 -1.96 -6.98
N ARG A 92 4.72 -3.29 -6.97
CA ARG A 92 3.42 -3.91 -7.31
C ARG A 92 2.32 -3.48 -6.34
N LEU A 93 2.57 -3.52 -5.03
CA LEU A 93 1.59 -3.11 -4.02
C LEU A 93 1.18 -1.63 -4.15
N LEU A 94 2.16 -0.75 -4.41
CA LEU A 94 1.90 0.67 -4.63
C LEU A 94 1.13 0.91 -5.94
N ALA A 95 1.46 0.19 -7.01
CA ALA A 95 0.74 0.26 -8.28
C ALA A 95 -0.72 -0.21 -8.12
N GLU A 96 -0.95 -1.31 -7.42
CA GLU A 96 -2.30 -1.83 -7.14
C GLU A 96 -3.13 -0.84 -6.31
N GLN A 97 -2.56 -0.26 -5.25
CA GLN A 97 -3.23 0.76 -4.45
C GLN A 97 -3.55 2.01 -5.28
N THR A 98 -2.60 2.48 -6.09
CA THR A 98 -2.80 3.64 -6.97
C THR A 98 -3.92 3.39 -7.96
N ALA A 99 -3.97 2.20 -8.56
CA ALA A 99 -5.02 1.81 -9.47
C ALA A 99 -6.38 1.71 -8.77
N LEU A 100 -6.44 1.11 -7.58
CA LEU A 100 -7.66 1.05 -6.78
C LEU A 100 -8.21 2.45 -6.49
N GLN A 101 -7.34 3.38 -6.04
CA GLN A 101 -7.74 4.75 -5.75
C GLN A 101 -8.14 5.52 -7.01
N ALA A 102 -7.52 5.25 -8.15
CA ALA A 102 -7.93 5.81 -9.44
C ALA A 102 -9.32 5.31 -9.86
N ALA A 103 -9.61 4.02 -9.68
CA ALA A 103 -10.92 3.45 -9.98
C ALA A 103 -12.03 4.00 -9.07
N LYS A 104 -11.78 4.06 -7.76
CA LYS A 104 -12.74 4.65 -6.79
C LYS A 104 -13.10 6.09 -7.16
N ARG A 105 -12.10 6.91 -7.45
CA ARG A 105 -12.31 8.32 -7.86
C ARG A 105 -13.11 8.44 -9.15
N ARG A 106 -12.87 7.57 -10.13
CA ARG A 106 -13.62 7.56 -11.41
C ARG A 106 -15.07 7.15 -11.25
N LEU A 107 -15.35 6.25 -10.30
CA LEU A 107 -16.70 5.75 -10.03
C LEU A 107 -17.52 6.65 -9.11
N GLN A 108 -16.86 7.55 -8.39
CA GLN A 108 -17.50 8.38 -7.38
C GLN A 108 -18.70 9.14 -7.94
N ARG A 109 -19.88 8.90 -7.36
CA ARG A 109 -21.19 9.48 -7.73
C ARG A 109 -21.72 9.05 -9.10
N LEU A 110 -21.06 8.14 -9.81
CA LEU A 110 -21.60 7.61 -11.06
C LEU A 110 -22.80 6.70 -10.81
N PHE A 111 -22.80 5.92 -9.73
CA PHE A 111 -23.96 5.09 -9.42
C PHE A 111 -25.14 5.93 -8.96
N GLU A 112 -24.90 6.94 -8.11
CA GLU A 112 -25.91 7.93 -7.73
C GLU A 112 -26.49 8.66 -8.96
N ALA A 113 -25.66 9.03 -9.94
CA ALA A 113 -26.13 9.68 -11.16
C ALA A 113 -27.05 8.78 -12.03
N GLU A 114 -26.82 7.47 -12.05
CA GLU A 114 -27.59 6.53 -12.89
C GLU A 114 -28.80 5.92 -12.18
N LEU A 115 -28.76 5.77 -10.85
CA LEU A 115 -29.77 5.09 -10.04
C LEU A 115 -30.47 6.02 -9.02
N GLY A 116 -30.08 7.29 -8.93
CA GLY A 116 -30.55 8.23 -7.92
C GLY A 116 -30.17 7.79 -6.50
N ALA A 117 -31.10 7.95 -5.54
CA ALA A 117 -30.86 7.58 -4.14
C ALA A 117 -30.45 6.11 -3.93
N ALA A 118 -30.89 5.20 -4.82
CA ALA A 118 -30.49 3.79 -4.77
C ALA A 118 -29.01 3.58 -5.15
N GLY A 119 -28.40 4.53 -5.88
CA GLY A 119 -27.00 4.50 -6.27
C GLY A 119 -26.03 4.83 -5.14
N HIS A 120 -26.47 5.56 -4.11
CA HIS A 120 -25.62 5.93 -2.97
C HIS A 120 -25.03 4.72 -2.25
N VAL A 121 -25.79 3.62 -2.12
CA VAL A 121 -25.32 2.37 -1.51
C VAL A 121 -24.18 1.76 -2.35
N TRP A 122 -24.25 1.85 -3.68
CA TRP A 122 -23.21 1.34 -4.56
C TRP A 122 -21.94 2.20 -4.51
N ASP A 123 -22.09 3.53 -4.46
CA ASP A 123 -20.95 4.44 -4.27
C ASP A 123 -20.24 4.18 -2.93
N ALA A 124 -20.98 3.94 -1.84
CA ALA A 124 -20.41 3.55 -0.56
C ALA A 124 -19.64 2.21 -0.64
N ARG A 125 -20.23 1.18 -1.28
CA ARG A 125 -19.57 -0.12 -1.47
C ARG A 125 -18.29 -0.03 -2.30
N VAL A 126 -18.27 0.85 -3.30
CA VAL A 126 -17.06 1.14 -4.08
C VAL A 126 -16.00 1.82 -3.20
N ALA A 127 -16.40 2.80 -2.39
CA ALA A 127 -15.49 3.49 -1.47
C ALA A 127 -14.86 2.53 -0.44
N ASP A 128 -15.63 1.57 0.06
CA ASP A 128 -15.19 0.59 1.07
C ASP A 128 -14.32 -0.55 0.51
N SER A 129 -14.17 -0.65 -0.81
CA SER A 129 -13.39 -1.73 -1.43
C SER A 129 -11.91 -1.67 -1.03
N VAL A 130 -11.39 -2.70 -0.38
CA VAL A 130 -10.00 -2.73 0.14
C VAL A 130 -8.96 -3.14 -0.90
N ASN A 131 -9.38 -3.80 -1.97
CA ASN A 131 -8.51 -4.25 -3.06
C ASN A 131 -9.29 -4.28 -4.40
N LEU A 132 -8.58 -4.54 -5.50
CA LEU A 132 -9.16 -4.57 -6.84
C LEU A 132 -10.10 -5.76 -7.08
N GLU A 133 -9.94 -6.86 -6.35
CA GLU A 133 -10.80 -8.03 -6.46
C GLU A 133 -12.20 -7.75 -5.90
N VAL A 134 -12.25 -7.18 -4.68
CA VAL A 134 -13.49 -6.72 -4.04
C VAL A 134 -14.18 -5.68 -4.93
N LEU A 135 -13.41 -4.70 -5.45
CA LEU A 135 -13.97 -3.69 -6.35
C LEU A 135 -14.58 -4.30 -7.61
N ARG A 136 -13.91 -5.28 -8.25
CA ARG A 136 -14.44 -5.97 -9.45
C ARG A 136 -15.74 -6.70 -9.16
N ARG A 137 -15.87 -7.33 -7.99
CA ARG A 137 -17.10 -8.00 -7.59
C ARG A 137 -18.24 -7.00 -7.41
N VAL A 138 -18.00 -5.92 -6.66
CA VAL A 138 -18.98 -4.84 -6.48
C VAL A 138 -19.39 -4.23 -7.82
N LEU A 139 -18.43 -3.99 -8.72
CA LEU A 139 -18.71 -3.46 -10.05
C LEU A 139 -19.57 -4.39 -10.89
N ARG A 140 -19.31 -5.70 -10.88
CA ARG A 140 -20.13 -6.67 -11.62
C ARG A 140 -21.59 -6.62 -11.15
N GLU A 141 -21.79 -6.74 -9.84
CA GLU A 141 -23.13 -6.71 -9.24
C GLU A 141 -23.82 -5.36 -9.50
N GLY A 142 -23.09 -4.25 -9.37
CA GLY A 142 -23.63 -2.90 -9.59
C GLY A 142 -23.98 -2.64 -11.05
N VAL A 143 -23.15 -3.08 -11.99
CA VAL A 143 -23.41 -2.96 -13.44
C VAL A 143 -24.64 -3.78 -13.83
N ASP A 144 -24.80 -4.99 -13.30
CA ASP A 144 -26.01 -5.79 -13.54
C ASP A 144 -27.26 -5.04 -13.06
N VAL A 145 -27.23 -4.50 -11.84
CA VAL A 145 -28.37 -3.72 -11.30
C VAL A 145 -28.66 -2.48 -12.13
N VAL A 146 -27.63 -1.75 -12.59
CA VAL A 146 -27.79 -0.59 -13.47
C VAL A 146 -28.34 -0.99 -14.83
N PHE A 147 -27.89 -2.12 -15.38
CA PHE A 147 -28.41 -2.65 -16.63
C PHE A 147 -29.90 -2.94 -16.54
N TYR A 148 -30.33 -3.63 -15.47
CA TYR A 148 -31.75 -3.98 -15.29
C TYR A 148 -32.65 -2.77 -14.99
N ARG A 149 -32.14 -1.74 -14.30
CA ARG A 149 -32.96 -0.58 -13.88
C ARG A 149 -32.92 0.60 -14.84
N SER A 150 -31.74 0.95 -15.35
CA SER A 150 -31.48 2.15 -16.14
C SER A 150 -31.08 1.84 -17.58
N GLY A 151 -30.97 0.55 -17.92
CA GLY A 151 -30.72 0.08 -19.28
C GLY A 151 -29.24 -0.02 -19.65
N GLU A 152 -29.00 -0.54 -20.85
CA GLU A 152 -27.65 -0.87 -21.33
C GLU A 152 -26.72 0.35 -21.46
N ALA A 153 -27.26 1.51 -21.88
CA ALA A 153 -26.45 2.70 -22.07
C ALA A 153 -25.83 3.20 -20.75
N ALA A 154 -26.58 3.12 -19.65
CA ALA A 154 -26.11 3.46 -18.30
C ALA A 154 -25.03 2.49 -17.82
N ALA A 155 -25.27 1.18 -17.98
CA ALA A 155 -24.30 0.14 -17.63
C ALA A 155 -22.98 0.31 -18.41
N ARG A 156 -23.05 0.62 -19.71
CA ARG A 156 -21.87 0.88 -20.55
C ARG A 156 -21.06 2.09 -20.07
N ARG A 157 -21.70 3.16 -19.58
CA ARG A 157 -21.00 4.35 -19.03
C ARG A 157 -20.15 3.99 -17.81
N ILE A 158 -20.70 3.19 -16.89
CA ILE A 158 -19.96 2.74 -15.70
C ILE A 158 -18.75 1.90 -16.10
N VAL A 159 -18.93 0.94 -17.01
CA VAL A 159 -17.83 0.10 -17.51
C VAL A 159 -16.76 0.94 -18.23
N ALA A 160 -17.18 1.88 -19.08
CA ALA A 160 -16.27 2.75 -19.81
C ALA A 160 -15.41 3.63 -18.88
N ALA A 161 -15.97 4.08 -17.75
CA ALA A 161 -15.24 4.87 -16.77
C ALA A 161 -14.08 4.11 -16.11
N VAL A 162 -14.24 2.80 -15.86
CA VAL A 162 -13.22 2.00 -15.15
C VAL A 162 -12.28 1.22 -16.05
N ARG A 163 -12.65 0.97 -17.31
CA ARG A 163 -11.85 0.20 -18.27
C ARG A 163 -10.38 0.65 -18.35
N PRO A 164 -10.06 1.95 -18.45
CA PRO A 164 -8.66 2.40 -18.54
C PRO A 164 -7.80 1.99 -17.34
N VAL A 165 -8.38 1.89 -16.14
CA VAL A 165 -7.65 1.48 -14.93
C VAL A 165 -7.29 0.00 -15.00
N PHE A 166 -8.25 -0.84 -15.40
CA PHE A 166 -8.04 -2.29 -15.47
C PHE A 166 -7.12 -2.68 -16.63
N ASP A 167 -7.12 -1.94 -17.73
CA ASP A 167 -6.21 -2.17 -18.86
C ASP A 167 -4.77 -1.85 -18.47
N GLN A 168 -4.53 -0.73 -17.77
CA GLN A 168 -3.20 -0.36 -17.26
C GLN A 168 -2.60 -1.45 -16.34
N ILE A 169 -3.42 -2.07 -15.48
CA ILE A 169 -2.97 -3.16 -14.61
C ILE A 169 -2.61 -4.42 -15.42
N ARG A 170 -3.37 -4.71 -16.49
CA ARG A 170 -3.13 -5.90 -17.33
C ARG A 170 -1.83 -5.76 -18.13
N SER A 171 -1.52 -4.56 -18.60
CA SER A 171 -0.26 -4.27 -19.32
C SER A 171 0.97 -4.24 -18.42
N ALA A 172 0.78 -4.14 -17.09
CA ALA A 172 1.85 -4.14 -16.10
C ALA A 172 2.16 -5.52 -15.50
N ARG A 173 1.42 -6.56 -15.90
CA ARG A 173 1.68 -7.97 -15.57
C ARG A 173 2.49 -8.65 -16.67
#